data_AF-A0A0R3IGW5-F1
#
_entry.id   AF-A0A0R3IGW5-F1
#
_cell.length_a   1.000
_cell.length_b   1.000
_cell.length_c   1.000
_cell.angle_alpha   90.00
_cell.angle_beta   90.00
_cell.angle_gamma   90.00
#
_symmetry.space_group_name_H-M   'P 1'
#
loop_
_entity.id
_entity.type
_entity.pdbx_description
1 polymer ?
#
loop_
_entity_poly.entity_id
_entity_poly.type
_entity_poly.pdbx_seq_one_letter_code
_entity_poly.pdbx_strand_id
1 'polypeptide(L)'
;MDPHEAGRAAHADVEAQAQAAARAVTRWLLDVTDLSPGLTSIVLCYGAIYARARVRFGDVHRRNYRSWLLLLEGELVLDPRGFEAEERITPAAREKLHRLIDHAWTVIMSSVSEQHRQLTAEAVRRAARELAFDRGYGLAVALYCGAVAEALIRGIPVAELIRGDSALTRAQAETEAIEAGNTAACERWIAGDVWTDICERAGNLLRANEIGAAQ
;
A
#
# COMPACT_ATOMS: atom_id res chain seq x y z
N MET A 1 -27.93 0.15 -27.71
CA MET A 1 -27.14 0.91 -26.71
C MET A 1 -26.35 1.94 -27.49
N ASP A 2 -26.53 3.22 -27.20
CA ASP A 2 -25.89 4.32 -27.93
C ASP A 2 -24.37 4.34 -27.63
N PRO A 3 -23.48 4.39 -28.64
CA PRO A 3 -22.02 4.50 -28.45
C PRO A 3 -21.61 5.65 -27.53
N HIS A 4 -22.36 6.77 -27.53
CA HIS A 4 -22.10 7.92 -26.66
C HIS A 4 -22.52 7.67 -25.20
N GLU A 5 -23.51 6.82 -24.95
CA GLU A 5 -23.86 6.40 -23.59
C GLU A 5 -22.85 5.40 -23.02
N ALA A 6 -22.39 4.46 -23.86
CA ALA A 6 -21.35 3.51 -23.47
C ALA A 6 -20.02 4.21 -23.14
N GLY A 7 -19.62 5.21 -23.94
CA GLY A 7 -18.40 5.99 -23.67
C GLY A 7 -18.47 6.83 -22.39
N ARG A 8 -19.64 7.42 -22.08
CA ARG A 8 -19.84 8.18 -20.83
C ARG A 8 -19.85 7.27 -19.60
N ALA A 9 -20.46 6.09 -19.70
CA ALA A 9 -20.46 5.10 -18.62
C ALA A 9 -19.05 4.58 -18.32
N ALA A 10 -18.26 4.27 -19.36
CA ALA A 10 -16.87 3.84 -19.21
C ALA A 10 -15.99 4.93 -18.58
N HIS A 11 -16.15 6.20 -18.99
CA HIS A 11 -15.41 7.30 -18.38
C HIS A 11 -15.80 7.48 -16.89
N ALA A 12 -17.08 7.39 -16.56
CA ALA A 12 -17.54 7.52 -15.17
C ALA A 12 -16.98 6.40 -14.28
N ASP A 13 -16.87 5.18 -14.79
CA ASP A 13 -16.26 4.05 -14.08
C ASP A 13 -14.76 4.26 -13.84
N VAL A 14 -14.01 4.68 -14.87
CA VAL A 14 -12.58 5.01 -14.73
C VAL A 14 -12.37 6.12 -13.71
N GLU A 15 -13.24 7.13 -13.67
CA GLU A 15 -13.12 8.23 -12.71
C GLU A 15 -13.44 7.79 -11.28
N ALA A 16 -14.45 6.92 -11.11
CA ALA A 16 -14.76 6.33 -9.81
C ALA A 16 -13.59 5.47 -9.29
N GLN A 17 -12.96 4.69 -10.17
CA GLN A 17 -11.78 3.89 -9.87
C GLN A 17 -10.56 4.77 -9.56
N ALA A 18 -10.33 5.85 -10.31
CA ALA A 18 -9.25 6.80 -10.07
C ALA A 18 -9.40 7.47 -8.69
N GLN A 19 -10.63 7.86 -8.33
CA GLN A 19 -10.90 8.46 -7.03
C GLN A 19 -10.77 7.43 -5.89
N ALA A 20 -11.15 6.17 -6.12
CA ALA A 20 -10.94 5.09 -5.16
C ALA A 20 -9.45 4.81 -4.94
N ALA A 21 -8.66 4.75 -6.01
CA ALA A 21 -7.21 4.60 -5.96
C ALA A 21 -6.54 5.76 -5.21
N ALA A 22 -6.95 7.00 -5.49
CA ALA A 22 -6.45 8.18 -4.79
C ALA A 22 -6.68 8.08 -3.29
N ARG A 23 -7.90 7.74 -2.85
CA ARG A 23 -8.22 7.54 -1.43
C ARG A 23 -7.39 6.42 -0.80
N ALA A 24 -7.23 5.30 -1.51
CA ALA A 24 -6.46 4.16 -1.02
C ALA A 24 -4.98 4.50 -0.84
N VAL A 25 -4.37 5.17 -1.83
CA VAL A 25 -2.97 5.62 -1.76
C VAL A 25 -2.78 6.67 -0.68
N THR A 26 -3.66 7.66 -0.57
CA THR A 26 -3.60 8.68 0.50
C THR A 26 -3.67 8.05 1.88
N ARG A 27 -4.60 7.10 2.10
CA ARG A 27 -4.72 6.38 3.38
C ARG A 27 -3.47 5.57 3.67
N TRP A 28 -2.99 4.80 2.70
CA TRP A 28 -1.77 4.02 2.85
C TRP A 28 -0.56 4.91 3.19
N LEU A 29 -0.40 6.05 2.51
CA LEU A 29 0.69 7.00 2.81
C LEU A 29 0.62 7.56 4.23
N LEU A 30 -0.59 7.83 4.75
CA LEU A 30 -0.78 8.25 6.14
C LEU A 30 -0.36 7.16 7.14
N ASP A 31 -0.60 5.90 6.81
CA ASP A 31 -0.34 4.78 7.72
C ASP A 31 1.15 4.37 7.74
N VAL A 32 1.92 4.67 6.68
CA VAL A 32 3.27 4.09 6.47
C VAL A 32 4.40 5.12 6.45
N THR A 33 4.08 6.40 6.58
CA THR A 33 5.09 7.46 6.53
C THR A 33 5.05 8.34 7.78
N ASP A 34 6.16 8.38 8.52
CA ASP A 34 6.36 9.31 9.63
C ASP A 34 6.91 10.65 9.07
N LEU A 35 6.06 11.37 8.32
CA LEU A 35 6.43 12.63 7.67
C LEU A 35 6.04 13.84 8.52
N SER A 36 6.87 14.88 8.46
CA SER A 36 6.57 16.16 9.12
C SER A 36 5.26 16.77 8.56
N PRO A 37 4.42 17.41 9.38
CA PRO A 37 3.07 17.83 8.97
C PRO A 37 3.03 18.70 7.70
N GLY A 38 4.06 19.54 7.49
CA GLY A 38 4.18 20.40 6.31
C GLY A 38 4.56 19.65 5.01
N LEU A 39 5.26 18.53 5.11
CA LEU A 39 5.58 17.64 3.98
C LEU A 39 4.46 16.62 3.74
N THR A 40 3.73 16.24 4.78
CA THR A 40 2.61 15.29 4.69
C THR A 40 1.56 15.75 3.69
N SER A 41 1.08 17.00 3.80
CA SER A 41 0.06 17.52 2.87
C SER A 41 0.49 17.46 1.39
N ILE A 42 1.75 17.82 1.11
CA ILE A 42 2.35 17.82 -0.23
C ILE A 42 2.45 16.40 -0.78
N VAL A 43 2.98 15.47 0.02
CA VAL A 43 3.16 14.07 -0.35
C VAL A 43 1.82 13.39 -0.61
N LEU A 44 0.79 13.69 0.20
CA LEU A 44 -0.56 13.17 0.01
C LEU A 44 -1.22 13.71 -1.26
N CYS A 45 -1.10 15.02 -1.54
CA CYS A 45 -1.65 15.61 -2.76
C CYS A 45 -0.98 15.04 -4.00
N TYR A 46 0.36 14.96 -3.99
CA TYR A 46 1.11 14.35 -5.08
C TYR A 46 0.75 12.88 -5.28
N GLY A 47 0.72 12.10 -4.20
CA GLY A 47 0.38 10.67 -4.24
C GLY A 47 -1.03 10.41 -4.75
N ALA A 48 -2.01 11.25 -4.38
CA ALA A 48 -3.37 11.17 -4.90
C ALA A 48 -3.43 11.42 -6.42
N ILE A 49 -2.72 12.45 -6.92
CA ILE A 49 -2.67 12.76 -8.36
C ILE A 49 -1.95 11.64 -9.12
N TYR A 50 -0.83 11.16 -8.58
CA TYR A 50 -0.10 10.02 -9.12
C TYR A 50 -1.01 8.79 -9.26
N ALA A 51 -1.79 8.46 -8.22
CA ALA A 51 -2.72 7.34 -8.24
C ALA A 51 -3.82 7.51 -9.30
N ARG A 52 -4.41 8.71 -9.42
CA ARG A 52 -5.40 9.01 -10.46
C ARG A 52 -4.80 8.85 -11.86
N ALA A 53 -3.64 9.44 -12.11
CA ALA A 53 -2.94 9.37 -13.39
C ALA A 53 -2.57 7.91 -13.76
N ARG A 54 -2.23 7.09 -12.77
CA ARG A 54 -1.96 5.66 -12.98
C ARG A 54 -3.20 4.87 -13.41
N VAL A 55 -4.37 5.20 -12.86
CA VAL A 55 -5.64 4.58 -13.29
C VAL A 55 -6.05 5.11 -14.66
N ARG A 56 -6.14 6.43 -14.84
CA ARG A 56 -6.60 7.07 -16.07
C ARG A 56 -5.72 6.72 -17.29
N PHE A 57 -4.42 6.60 -17.08
CA PHE A 57 -3.44 6.35 -18.15
C PHE A 57 -2.72 5.01 -17.98
N GLY A 58 -3.35 4.02 -17.33
CA GLY A 58 -2.72 2.74 -17.00
C GLY A 58 -2.16 1.99 -18.21
N ASP A 59 -2.80 2.11 -19.38
CA ASP A 59 -2.28 1.53 -20.63
C ASP A 59 -1.00 2.20 -21.12
N VAL A 60 -0.91 3.53 -20.98
CA VAL A 60 0.29 4.28 -21.34
C VAL A 60 1.41 4.00 -20.34
N HIS A 61 1.08 3.94 -19.04
CA HIS A 61 2.03 3.58 -17.98
C HIS A 61 2.73 2.25 -18.27
N ARG A 62 1.96 1.22 -18.68
CA ARG A 62 2.49 -0.12 -18.99
C ARG A 62 3.35 -0.18 -20.25
N ARG A 63 3.05 0.65 -21.26
CA ARG A 63 3.69 0.58 -22.59
C ARG A 63 4.87 1.54 -22.73
N ASN A 64 4.78 2.72 -22.12
CA ASN A 64 5.77 3.77 -22.25
C ASN A 64 5.73 4.68 -21.01
N TYR A 65 6.56 4.35 -20.03
CA TYR A 65 6.67 5.10 -18.78
C TYR A 65 7.04 6.58 -18.99
N ARG A 66 7.89 6.88 -19.99
CA ARG A 66 8.29 8.26 -20.29
C ARG A 66 7.11 9.10 -20.81
N SER A 67 6.30 8.53 -21.69
CA SER A 67 5.08 9.20 -22.15
C SER A 67 4.06 9.35 -21.02
N TRP A 68 4.00 8.38 -20.11
CA TRP A 68 3.14 8.47 -18.94
C TRP A 68 3.56 9.60 -17.99
N LEU A 69 4.86 9.82 -17.76
CA LEU A 69 5.33 10.94 -16.94
C LEU A 69 4.88 12.30 -17.47
N LEU A 70 4.83 12.49 -18.80
CA LEU A 70 4.31 13.72 -19.41
C LEU A 70 2.80 13.90 -19.14
N LEU A 71 2.03 12.81 -19.13
CA LEU A 71 0.61 12.85 -18.79
C LEU A 71 0.38 13.13 -17.30
N LEU A 72 1.21 12.56 -16.44
CA LEU A 72 1.23 12.87 -15.01
C LEU A 72 1.52 14.36 -14.75
N GLU A 73 2.51 14.93 -15.44
CA GLU A 73 2.83 16.37 -15.36
C GLU A 73 1.62 17.22 -15.78
N GLY A 74 0.93 16.83 -16.86
CA GLY A 74 -0.32 17.46 -17.26
C GLY A 74 -1.40 17.43 -16.16
N GLU A 75 -1.57 16.31 -15.47
CA GLU A 75 -2.51 16.19 -14.34
C GLU A 75 -2.12 17.05 -13.14
N LEU A 76 -0.82 17.17 -12.85
CA LEU A 76 -0.31 18.01 -11.77
C LEU A 76 -0.56 19.49 -12.06
N VAL A 77 -0.33 19.95 -13.29
CA VAL A 77 -0.55 21.34 -13.70
C VAL A 77 -2.04 21.72 -13.68
N LEU A 78 -2.94 20.79 -14.00
CA LEU A 78 -4.39 21.04 -14.02
C LEU A 78 -5.00 21.11 -12.61
N ASP A 79 -4.36 20.54 -11.60
CA ASP A 79 -4.80 20.58 -10.20
C ASP A 79 -4.01 21.66 -9.44
N PRO A 80 -4.63 22.74 -8.91
CA PRO A 80 -3.92 23.77 -8.18
C PRO A 80 -3.08 23.25 -7.00
N ARG A 81 -3.56 22.18 -6.34
CA ARG A 81 -2.82 21.51 -5.25
C ARG A 81 -1.73 20.59 -5.77
N GLY A 82 -1.89 20.07 -6.98
CA GLY A 82 -0.89 19.31 -7.70
C GLY A 82 0.29 20.14 -8.12
N PHE A 83 0.03 21.32 -8.66
CA PHE A 83 1.06 22.27 -9.07
C PHE A 83 1.91 22.71 -7.86
N GLU A 84 1.26 23.10 -6.75
CA GLU A 84 1.97 23.44 -5.52
C GLU A 84 2.78 22.24 -4.98
N ALA A 85 2.21 21.03 -5.05
CA ALA A 85 2.92 19.84 -4.62
C ALA A 85 4.15 19.56 -5.50
N GLU A 86 4.04 19.73 -6.81
CA GLU A 86 5.12 19.55 -7.79
C GLU A 86 6.28 20.54 -7.58
N GLU A 87 5.98 21.81 -7.31
CA GLU A 87 7.02 22.82 -7.04
C GLU A 87 7.76 22.55 -5.73
N ARG A 88 7.07 22.04 -4.71
CA ARG A 88 7.62 21.91 -3.35
C ARG A 88 8.29 20.58 -3.09
N ILE A 89 7.95 19.53 -3.84
CA ILE A 89 8.57 18.21 -3.71
C ILE A 89 9.84 18.11 -4.58
N THR A 90 10.95 17.66 -4.00
CA THR A 90 12.19 17.50 -4.77
C THR A 90 12.04 16.37 -5.80
N PRO A 91 12.75 16.42 -6.95
CA PRO A 91 12.73 15.33 -7.92
C PRO A 91 13.09 13.96 -7.32
N ALA A 92 14.08 13.93 -6.42
CA ALA A 92 14.48 12.71 -5.73
C ALA A 92 13.37 12.15 -4.81
N ALA A 93 12.61 13.03 -4.14
CA ALA A 93 11.48 12.63 -3.32
C ALA A 93 10.31 12.12 -4.18
N ARG A 94 10.06 12.70 -5.37
CA ARG A 94 9.07 12.18 -6.33
C ARG A 94 9.42 10.78 -6.78
N GLU A 95 10.65 10.57 -7.22
CA GLU A 95 11.13 9.26 -7.66
C GLU A 95 11.04 8.20 -6.54
N LYS A 96 11.31 8.60 -5.30
CA LYS A 96 11.12 7.71 -4.14
C LYS A 96 9.64 7.39 -3.92
N LEU A 97 8.76 8.39 -4.02
CA LEU A 97 7.32 8.23 -3.84
C LEU A 97 6.69 7.38 -4.95
N HIS A 98 7.13 7.56 -6.20
CA HIS A 98 6.74 6.73 -7.35
C HIS A 98 7.05 5.28 -7.06
N ARG A 99 8.30 4.98 -6.70
CA ARG A 99 8.72 3.62 -6.36
C ARG A 99 7.91 3.05 -5.19
N LEU A 100 7.71 3.81 -4.12
CA LEU A 100 6.90 3.36 -2.98
C LEU A 100 5.48 2.96 -3.41
N ILE A 101 4.80 3.84 -4.15
CA ILE A 101 3.43 3.59 -4.63
C ILE A 101 3.42 2.43 -5.62
N ASP A 102 4.42 2.33 -6.50
CA ASP A 102 4.53 1.28 -7.51
C ASP A 102 4.70 -0.12 -6.90
N HIS A 103 5.62 -0.24 -5.94
CA HIS A 103 5.88 -1.53 -5.27
C HIS A 103 4.67 -1.96 -4.44
N ALA A 104 3.96 -1.00 -3.83
CA ALA A 104 2.77 -1.28 -3.03
C ALA A 104 1.47 -1.29 -3.84
N TRP A 105 1.48 -0.99 -5.15
CA TRP A 105 0.28 -0.72 -5.94
C TRP A 105 -0.75 -1.84 -5.86
N THR A 106 -0.32 -3.09 -6.06
CA THR A 106 -1.21 -4.25 -6.02
C THR A 106 -1.88 -4.39 -4.65
N VAL A 107 -1.12 -4.20 -3.57
CA VAL A 107 -1.58 -4.28 -2.17
C VAL A 107 -2.54 -3.13 -1.83
N ILE A 108 -2.21 -1.91 -2.27
CA ILE A 108 -3.07 -0.74 -2.06
C ILE A 108 -4.40 -0.94 -2.78
N MET A 109 -4.37 -1.36 -4.05
CA MET A 109 -5.58 -1.48 -4.87
C MET A 109 -6.42 -2.70 -4.49
N SER A 110 -5.82 -3.77 -4.01
CA SER A 110 -6.57 -4.92 -3.49
C SER A 110 -7.31 -4.59 -2.18
N SER A 111 -6.98 -3.51 -1.47
CA SER A 111 -7.76 -3.06 -0.30
C SER A 111 -9.12 -2.40 -0.63
N VAL A 112 -9.36 -2.07 -1.91
CA VAL A 112 -10.53 -1.31 -2.38
C VAL A 112 -11.80 -2.17 -2.48
N SER A 113 -11.67 -3.50 -2.53
CA SER A 113 -12.77 -4.48 -2.49
C SER A 113 -12.70 -5.28 -1.18
N GLU A 114 -13.82 -5.53 -0.51
CA GLU A 114 -13.83 -6.27 0.78
C GLU A 114 -13.24 -7.68 0.64
N GLN A 115 -13.57 -8.38 -0.45
CA GLN A 115 -13.03 -9.70 -0.77
C GLN A 115 -11.51 -9.65 -1.01
N HIS A 116 -11.05 -8.63 -1.74
CA HIS A 116 -9.62 -8.46 -1.98
C HIS A 116 -8.88 -7.97 -0.73
N ARG A 117 -9.54 -7.23 0.18
CA ARG A 117 -8.95 -6.78 1.45
C ARG A 117 -8.57 -7.95 2.34
N GLN A 118 -9.40 -9.00 2.38
CA GLN A 118 -9.08 -10.23 3.12
C GLN A 118 -7.89 -10.98 2.49
N LEU A 119 -7.86 -11.10 1.16
CA LEU A 119 -6.72 -11.72 0.45
C LEU A 119 -5.43 -10.93 0.63
N THR A 120 -5.53 -9.60 0.67
CA THR A 120 -4.39 -8.69 0.92
C THR A 120 -3.87 -8.84 2.34
N ALA A 121 -4.76 -8.86 3.32
CA ALA A 121 -4.44 -9.09 4.72
C ALA A 121 -3.69 -10.41 4.90
N GLU A 122 -4.14 -11.47 4.22
CA GLU A 122 -3.45 -12.76 4.27
C GLU A 122 -2.09 -12.73 3.56
N ALA A 123 -1.99 -12.13 2.39
CA ALA A 123 -0.73 -12.02 1.66
C ALA A 123 0.33 -11.20 2.42
N VAL A 124 -0.07 -10.07 2.99
CA VAL A 124 0.78 -9.19 3.82
C VAL A 124 1.23 -9.89 5.10
N ARG A 125 0.30 -10.57 5.79
CA ARG A 125 0.61 -11.39 6.96
C ARG A 125 1.65 -12.47 6.64
N ARG A 126 1.46 -13.19 5.54
CA ARG A 126 2.37 -14.23 5.09
C ARG A 126 3.74 -13.66 4.71
N ALA A 127 3.77 -12.57 3.95
CA ALA A 127 5.01 -11.89 3.57
C ALA A 127 5.83 -11.45 4.79
N ALA A 128 5.18 -10.84 5.80
CA ALA A 128 5.85 -10.42 7.03
C ALA A 128 6.43 -11.60 7.82
N ARG A 129 5.73 -12.74 7.87
CA ARG A 129 6.24 -13.97 8.49
C ARG A 129 7.46 -14.52 7.76
N GLU A 130 7.39 -14.60 6.42
CA GLU A 130 8.51 -15.06 5.59
C GLU A 130 9.75 -14.18 5.80
N LEU A 131 9.59 -12.84 5.77
CA LEU A 131 10.69 -11.90 5.98
C LEU A 131 11.25 -11.91 7.41
N ALA A 132 10.42 -12.21 8.41
CA ALA A 132 10.89 -12.39 9.78
C ALA A 132 11.75 -13.66 9.91
N PHE A 133 11.32 -14.76 9.29
CA PHE A 133 12.12 -15.99 9.26
C PHE A 133 13.44 -15.83 8.49
N ASP A 134 13.44 -15.13 7.36
CA ASP A 134 14.66 -14.85 6.59
C ASP A 134 15.70 -14.06 7.41
N ARG A 135 15.25 -13.27 8.39
CA ARG A 135 16.10 -12.55 9.34
C ARG A 135 16.51 -13.37 10.57
N GLY A 136 16.11 -14.64 10.65
CA GLY A 136 16.46 -15.56 11.74
C GLY A 136 15.58 -15.43 12.98
N TYR A 137 14.45 -14.71 12.90
CA TYR A 137 13.53 -14.63 14.03
C TYR A 137 12.78 -15.95 14.25
N GLY A 138 12.48 -16.24 15.51
CA GLY A 138 11.71 -17.42 15.91
C GLY A 138 10.21 -17.29 15.58
N LEU A 139 9.49 -18.41 15.71
CA LEU A 139 8.07 -18.51 15.36
C LEU A 139 7.19 -17.46 16.04
N ALA A 140 7.39 -17.20 17.33
CA ALA A 140 6.60 -16.21 18.07
C ALA A 140 6.72 -14.80 17.47
N VAL A 141 7.96 -14.37 17.22
CA VAL A 141 8.25 -13.06 16.61
C VAL A 141 7.68 -12.98 15.20
N ALA A 142 7.83 -14.03 14.39
CA ALA A 142 7.28 -14.08 13.05
C ALA A 142 5.74 -14.00 13.04
N LEU A 143 5.07 -14.73 13.95
CA LEU A 143 3.62 -14.67 14.12
C LEU A 143 3.15 -13.27 14.55
N TYR A 144 3.84 -12.64 15.49
CA TYR A 144 3.55 -11.27 15.92
C TYR A 144 3.74 -10.27 14.78
N CYS A 145 4.87 -10.33 14.06
CA CYS A 145 5.12 -9.49 12.88
C CYS A 145 4.04 -9.63 11.80
N GLY A 146 3.56 -10.86 11.57
CA GLY A 146 2.42 -11.11 10.68
C GLY A 146 1.13 -10.43 11.15
N ALA A 147 0.86 -10.44 12.46
CA ALA A 147 -0.30 -9.77 13.05
C ALA A 147 -0.19 -8.25 12.96
N VAL A 148 1.01 -7.68 13.17
CA VAL A 148 1.29 -6.25 12.96
C VAL A 148 1.01 -5.84 11.52
N ALA A 149 1.55 -6.60 10.56
CA ALA A 149 1.37 -6.31 9.15
C ALA A 149 -0.11 -6.39 8.72
N GLU A 150 -0.84 -7.38 9.25
CA GLU A 150 -2.28 -7.52 9.03
C GLU A 150 -3.10 -6.37 9.65
N ALA A 151 -2.77 -5.97 10.87
CA ALA A 151 -3.44 -4.87 11.56
C ALA A 151 -3.22 -3.54 10.81
N LEU A 152 -2.00 -3.32 10.31
CA LEU A 152 -1.65 -2.12 9.54
C LEU A 152 -2.49 -2.01 8.26
N ILE A 153 -2.59 -3.09 7.47
CA ILE A 153 -3.40 -3.04 6.24
C ILE A 153 -4.91 -2.97 6.50
N ARG A 154 -5.36 -3.49 7.64
CA ARG A 154 -6.77 -3.37 8.09
C ARG A 154 -7.08 -2.01 8.71
N GLY A 155 -6.06 -1.22 9.08
CA GLY A 155 -6.23 0.06 9.76
C GLY A 155 -6.86 -0.09 11.15
N ILE A 156 -6.51 -1.16 11.88
CA ILE A 156 -6.99 -1.43 13.23
C ILE A 156 -5.80 -1.61 14.19
N PRO A 157 -5.97 -1.40 15.51
CA PRO A 157 -4.93 -1.70 16.49
C PRO A 157 -4.57 -3.20 16.50
N VAL A 158 -3.28 -3.54 16.61
CA VAL A 158 -2.81 -4.93 16.77
C VAL A 158 -3.52 -5.67 17.90
N ALA A 159 -3.75 -4.98 19.02
CA ALA A 159 -4.47 -5.54 20.16
C ALA A 159 -5.90 -5.99 19.83
N GLU A 160 -6.56 -5.36 18.85
CA GLU A 160 -7.91 -5.76 18.40
C GLU A 160 -7.85 -7.08 17.62
N LEU A 161 -6.81 -7.26 16.80
CA LEU A 161 -6.58 -8.49 16.05
C LEU A 161 -6.19 -9.66 16.97
N ILE A 162 -5.45 -9.38 18.05
CA ILE A 162 -5.00 -10.38 19.03
C ILE A 162 -6.14 -10.87 19.95
N ARG A 163 -7.08 -9.99 20.32
CA ARG A 163 -8.08 -10.24 21.39
C ARG A 163 -8.97 -11.47 21.17
N GLY A 164 -9.02 -12.03 19.96
CA GLY A 164 -9.76 -13.25 19.62
C GLY A 164 -8.91 -14.45 19.22
N ASP A 165 -7.57 -14.34 19.22
CA ASP A 165 -6.68 -15.38 18.73
C ASP A 165 -5.66 -15.78 19.81
N SER A 166 -5.82 -17.00 20.33
CA SER A 166 -4.97 -17.54 21.40
C SER A 166 -3.54 -17.80 20.95
N ALA A 167 -3.31 -18.08 19.66
CA ALA A 167 -1.98 -18.26 19.11
C ALA A 167 -1.26 -16.91 19.02
N LEU A 168 -1.95 -15.85 18.61
CA LEU A 168 -1.38 -14.50 18.56
C LEU A 168 -1.18 -13.91 19.96
N THR A 169 -2.08 -14.19 20.90
CA THR A 169 -1.92 -13.81 22.31
C THR A 169 -0.65 -14.45 22.90
N ARG A 170 -0.43 -15.73 22.61
CA ARG A 170 0.79 -16.44 23.02
C ARG A 170 2.02 -15.87 22.32
N ALA A 171 1.96 -15.64 21.01
CA ALA A 171 3.06 -15.09 20.24
C ALA A 171 3.49 -13.69 20.74
N GLN A 172 2.54 -12.84 21.13
CA GLN A 172 2.83 -11.54 21.74
C GLN A 172 3.59 -11.71 23.07
N ALA A 173 3.08 -12.56 23.96
CA ALA A 173 3.71 -12.80 25.26
C ALA A 173 5.12 -13.39 25.13
N GLU A 174 5.30 -14.37 24.22
CA GLU A 174 6.61 -14.98 23.94
C GLU A 174 7.58 -13.99 23.29
N THR A 175 7.10 -13.13 22.39
CA THR A 175 7.92 -12.07 21.76
C THR A 175 8.47 -11.10 22.80
N GLU A 176 7.62 -10.66 23.73
CA GLU A 176 8.00 -9.75 24.82
C GLU A 176 8.87 -10.44 25.89
N ALA A 177 8.73 -11.75 26.07
CA ALA A 177 9.56 -12.53 26.99
C ALA A 177 11.01 -12.73 26.50
N ILE A 178 11.26 -12.62 25.20
CA ILE A 178 12.63 -12.65 24.64
C ILE A 178 13.41 -11.43 25.12
N GLU A 179 12.81 -10.24 25.00
CA GLU A 179 13.39 -8.98 25.43
C GLU A 179 12.27 -7.95 25.66
N ALA A 180 12.36 -7.18 26.74
CA ALA A 180 11.39 -6.13 27.01
C ALA A 180 11.44 -5.06 25.90
N GLY A 181 10.28 -4.69 25.35
CA GLY A 181 10.13 -3.75 24.24
C GLY A 181 10.23 -4.39 22.85
N ASN A 182 10.36 -5.71 22.75
CA ASN A 182 10.52 -6.40 21.47
C ASN A 182 9.24 -6.33 20.61
N THR A 183 8.06 -6.31 21.23
CA THR A 183 6.79 -6.05 20.52
C THR A 183 6.79 -4.67 19.85
N ALA A 184 7.19 -3.62 20.57
CA ALA A 184 7.34 -2.27 20.03
C ALA A 184 8.45 -2.16 18.97
N ALA A 185 9.51 -2.96 19.08
CA ALA A 185 10.53 -3.06 18.04
C ALA A 185 9.98 -3.69 16.76
N CYS A 186 9.19 -4.77 16.87
CA CYS A 186 8.51 -5.39 15.74
C CYS A 186 7.54 -4.40 15.06
N GLU A 187 6.75 -3.66 15.83
CA GLU A 187 5.82 -2.66 15.28
C GLU A 187 6.52 -1.57 14.49
N ARG A 188 7.61 -1.00 15.03
CA ARG A 188 8.42 -0.01 14.32
C ARG A 188 9.09 -0.59 13.07
N TRP A 189 9.62 -1.79 13.19
CA TRP A 189 10.27 -2.48 12.06
C TRP A 189 9.29 -2.70 10.90
N ILE A 190 8.10 -3.22 11.19
CA ILE A 190 7.06 -3.49 10.19
C ILE A 190 6.52 -2.21 9.58
N ALA A 191 6.20 -1.18 10.37
CA ALA A 191 5.62 0.06 9.86
C ALA A 191 6.63 0.95 9.10
N GLY A 192 7.92 0.84 9.42
CA GLY A 192 8.98 1.63 8.80
C GLY A 192 9.84 0.81 7.85
N ASP A 193 10.81 0.10 8.41
CA ASP A 193 11.99 -0.37 7.67
C ASP A 193 11.68 -1.43 6.61
N VAL A 194 10.72 -2.33 6.87
CA VAL A 194 10.48 -3.49 6.00
C VAL A 194 9.13 -3.44 5.26
N TRP A 195 8.33 -2.40 5.46
CA TRP A 195 6.97 -2.36 4.90
C TRP A 195 6.95 -2.46 3.37
N THR A 196 7.92 -1.84 2.71
CA THR A 196 8.04 -1.89 1.24
C THR A 196 8.32 -3.31 0.76
N ASP A 197 9.24 -4.03 1.43
CA ASP A 197 9.58 -5.41 1.10
C ASP A 197 8.38 -6.35 1.35
N ILE A 198 7.61 -6.10 2.42
CA ILE A 198 6.37 -6.83 2.71
C ILE A 198 5.36 -6.60 1.58
N CYS A 199 5.17 -5.36 1.13
CA CYS A 199 4.24 -5.06 0.06
C CYS A 199 4.65 -5.73 -1.26
N GLU A 200 5.93 -5.68 -1.62
CA GLU A 200 6.45 -6.34 -2.81
C GLU A 200 6.21 -7.86 -2.74
N ARG A 201 6.57 -8.49 -1.62
CA ARG A 201 6.40 -9.93 -1.42
C ARG A 201 4.93 -10.32 -1.41
N ALA A 202 4.06 -9.55 -0.76
CA ALA A 202 2.61 -9.75 -0.77
C ALA A 202 2.04 -9.61 -2.19
N GLY A 203 2.51 -8.64 -2.97
CA GLY A 203 2.15 -8.49 -4.38
C GLY A 203 2.57 -9.69 -5.23
N ASN A 204 3.69 -10.34 -4.93
CA ASN A 204 4.10 -11.60 -5.56
C ASN A 204 3.16 -12.76 -5.19
N LEU A 205 2.80 -12.88 -3.92
CA LEU A 205 1.89 -13.90 -3.42
C LEU A 205 0.48 -13.78 -4.04
N LEU A 206 -0.04 -12.56 -4.15
CA LEU A 206 -1.35 -12.30 -4.78
C LEU A 206 -1.34 -12.70 -6.26
N ARG A 207 -0.31 -12.29 -7.02
CA ARG A 207 -0.16 -12.67 -8.44
C ARG A 207 -0.05 -14.18 -8.64
N ALA A 208 0.68 -14.88 -7.76
CA ALA A 208 0.79 -16.34 -7.83
C ALA A 208 -0.57 -17.03 -7.61
N ASN A 209 -1.38 -16.53 -6.68
CA ASN A 209 -2.71 -17.06 -6.41
C ASN A 209 -3.68 -16.83 -7.58
N GLU A 210 -3.59 -15.68 -8.27
CA GLU A 210 -4.39 -15.38 -9.46
C GLU A 210 -4.07 -16.33 -10.62
N ILE A 211 -2.79 -16.67 -10.84
CA ILE A 211 -2.38 -17.63 -11.87
C ILE A 211 -2.87 -19.04 -11.54
N GLY A 212 -2.79 -19.44 -10.26
CA GLY A 212 -3.23 -20.76 -9.80
C GLY A 212 -4.76 -20.96 -9.84
N ALA A 213 -5.54 -19.88 -9.72
CA ALA A 213 -7.01 -19.93 -9.79
C ALA A 213 -7.56 -19.96 -11.24
N ALA A 214 -6.72 -19.67 -12.24
CA ALA A 214 -7.08 -19.65 -13.65
C ALA A 214 -6.79 -20.98 -14.40
N GLN A 215 -6.32 -22.01 -13.69
CA GLN A 215 -6.08 -23.37 -14.18
C GLN A 215 -7.15 -24.34 -13.67
#